data_AF-X0WVD8-F1
#
_entry.id   AF-X0WVD8-F1
#
_cell.length_a   1.000
_cell.length_b   1.000
_cell.length_c   1.000
_cell.angle_alpha   90.00
_cell.angle_beta   90.00
_cell.angle_gamma   90.00
#
_symmetry.space_group_name_H-M   'P 1'
#
loop_
_entity.id
_entity.type
_entity.pdbx_description
1 polymer ?
#
loop_
_entity_poly.entity_id
_entity_poly.type
_entity_poly.pdbx_seq_one_letter_code
_entity_poly.pdbx_strand_id
1 'polypeptide(L)'
;LIDDNGNQRVSPNTVSFIVSNTLALDRVLVARDTGTDGIIDKDQFGGMTAVAASSKTITVAGTVDAEVPTAGYVRVVENALLEEHKYHYASRTTGASGVFSLVDITSAAAFTSTTSVLLTKNAGPSFITEGVAVGMLVQDVTNTGTYEVTGGIAADQCAIRHLYGADLIASGDTFEINETIQLYATSDDIFDLILDIEATGTSESNSFVQSTLFDTVVNVRQGKVILPFTQNTAVTASGGSVTVVRQEDTIAV
;
A
#
# COMPACT_ATOMS: atom_id res chain seq x y z
N LEU A 1 10.12 -0.84 -31.59
CA LEU A 1 10.28 -2.19 -32.17
C LEU A 1 9.17 -2.39 -33.20
N ILE A 2 9.37 -3.13 -34.29
CA ILE A 2 8.30 -3.50 -35.23
C ILE A 2 8.19 -5.01 -35.11
N ASP A 3 6.98 -5.53 -34.85
CA ASP A 3 6.78 -6.98 -34.76
C ASP A 3 6.76 -7.65 -36.15
N ASP A 4 6.76 -8.99 -36.19
CA ASP A 4 6.76 -9.76 -37.45
C ASP A 4 5.50 -9.51 -38.31
N ASN A 5 4.49 -8.83 -37.76
CA ASN A 5 3.29 -8.41 -38.46
C ASN A 5 3.34 -6.94 -38.93
N GLY A 6 4.48 -6.26 -38.78
CA GLY A 6 4.66 -4.88 -39.20
C GLY A 6 4.08 -3.85 -38.23
N ASN A 7 3.59 -4.26 -37.05
CA ASN A 7 3.03 -3.33 -36.08
C ASN A 7 4.15 -2.69 -35.25
N GLN A 8 4.10 -1.37 -35.12
CA GLN A 8 4.99 -0.64 -34.24
C GLN A 8 4.64 -0.94 -32.77
N ARG A 9 5.61 -1.51 -32.06
CA ARG A 9 5.61 -1.74 -30.62
C ARG A 9 6.50 -0.68 -29.97
N VAL A 10 5.92 0.15 -29.11
CA VAL A 10 6.70 1.02 -28.22
C VAL A 10 7.30 0.13 -27.14
N SER A 11 8.62 0.14 -26.98
CA SER A 11 9.24 -0.56 -25.85
C SER A 11 8.78 0.11 -24.55
N PRO A 12 8.45 -0.66 -23.50
CA PRO A 12 8.20 -0.10 -22.18
C PRO A 12 9.40 0.76 -21.73
N ASN A 13 9.15 2.01 -21.35
CA ASN A 13 10.18 2.85 -20.75
C ASN A 13 10.23 2.59 -19.25
N THR A 14 11.06 1.64 -18.83
CA THR A 14 11.25 1.40 -17.40
C THR A 14 12.17 2.47 -16.83
N VAL A 15 11.65 3.25 -15.89
CA VAL A 15 12.39 4.28 -15.16
C VAL A 15 12.43 3.94 -13.67
N SER A 16 13.35 4.57 -12.94
CA SER A 16 13.44 4.41 -11.49
C SER A 16 13.13 5.73 -10.78
N PHE A 17 12.53 5.61 -9.60
CA PHE A 17 12.47 6.69 -8.63
C PHE A 17 13.39 6.36 -7.45
N ILE A 18 14.26 7.29 -7.07
CA ILE A 18 15.24 7.07 -6.00
C ILE A 18 15.08 8.14 -4.92
N VAL A 19 14.87 7.70 -3.68
CA VAL A 19 14.97 8.55 -2.50
C VAL A 19 16.30 8.24 -1.83
N SER A 20 17.19 9.24 -1.76
CA SER A 20 18.53 9.11 -1.21
C SER A 20 18.68 9.86 0.12
N ASN A 21 19.74 9.53 0.86
CA ASN A 21 19.99 10.02 2.21
C ASN A 21 18.92 9.57 3.23
N THR A 22 18.33 8.39 3.03
CA THR A 22 17.46 7.74 4.01
C THR A 22 18.28 7.20 5.19
N LEU A 23 17.62 6.94 6.32
CA LEU A 23 18.19 6.24 7.46
C LEU A 23 17.29 5.05 7.78
N ALA A 24 17.87 4.05 8.44
CA ALA A 24 17.08 2.94 8.96
C ALA A 24 15.89 3.46 9.79
N LEU A 25 14.73 2.85 9.57
CA LEU A 25 13.44 3.19 10.18
C LEU A 25 12.76 4.46 9.65
N ASP A 26 13.30 5.12 8.63
CA ASP A 26 12.54 6.14 7.92
C ASP A 26 11.36 5.50 7.20
N ARG A 27 10.17 6.07 7.33
CA ARG A 27 9.03 5.74 6.47
C ARG A 27 9.09 6.62 5.24
N VAL A 28 9.35 6.01 4.10
CA VAL A 28 9.45 6.67 2.80
C VAL A 28 8.17 6.40 2.02
N LEU A 29 7.48 7.47 1.69
CA LEU A 29 6.28 7.46 0.86
C LEU A 29 6.52 8.31 -0.38
N VAL A 30 6.26 7.74 -1.56
CA VAL A 30 6.27 8.47 -2.82
C VAL A 30 4.96 8.18 -3.54
N ALA A 31 4.18 9.23 -3.80
CA ALA A 31 2.89 9.18 -4.46
C ALA A 31 2.84 10.19 -5.61
N ARG A 32 1.88 10.04 -6.53
CA ARG A 32 1.57 11.09 -7.51
C ARG A 32 0.99 12.32 -6.81
N ASP A 33 1.21 13.50 -7.39
CA ASP A 33 0.67 14.75 -6.87
C ASP A 33 -0.55 15.24 -7.66
N THR A 34 -1.29 16.18 -7.08
CA THR A 34 -2.49 16.78 -7.69
C THR A 34 -2.18 17.94 -8.65
N GLY A 35 -0.91 18.19 -8.96
CA GLY A 35 -0.42 19.46 -9.52
C GLY A 35 -0.36 20.60 -8.51
N THR A 36 -0.60 20.31 -7.22
CA THR A 36 -0.45 21.27 -6.11
C THR A 36 0.65 20.81 -5.16
N ASP A 37 1.55 21.72 -4.81
CA ASP A 37 2.69 21.46 -3.94
C ASP A 37 2.26 20.82 -2.60
N GLY A 38 2.90 19.70 -2.27
CA GLY A 38 2.73 18.94 -1.04
C GLY A 38 1.47 18.08 -0.97
N ILE A 39 0.61 18.09 -1.99
CA ILE A 39 -0.68 17.39 -1.96
C ILE A 39 -0.63 16.11 -2.81
N ILE A 40 -0.77 14.97 -2.12
CA ILE A 40 -0.90 13.64 -2.74
C ILE A 40 -2.24 13.56 -3.47
N ASP A 41 -2.22 13.03 -4.69
CA ASP A 41 -3.42 12.70 -5.45
C ASP A 41 -4.03 11.40 -4.92
N LYS A 42 -4.90 11.55 -3.93
CA LYS A 42 -5.64 10.43 -3.33
C LYS A 42 -6.76 9.92 -4.24
N ASP A 43 -7.25 10.75 -5.16
CA ASP A 43 -8.30 10.47 -6.14
C ASP A 43 -7.71 10.06 -7.51
N GLN A 44 -6.52 9.47 -7.52
CA GLN A 44 -5.77 9.14 -8.73
C GLN A 44 -6.59 8.34 -9.76
N PHE A 45 -7.46 7.46 -9.28
CA PHE A 45 -8.29 6.61 -10.14
C PHE A 45 -9.74 7.08 -10.27
N GLY A 46 -10.05 8.34 -9.91
CA GLY A 46 -11.38 8.94 -10.03
C GLY A 46 -12.42 8.29 -9.11
N GLY A 47 -12.00 7.92 -7.90
CA GLY A 47 -12.82 7.42 -6.81
C GLY A 47 -13.05 5.92 -6.86
N MET A 48 -13.91 5.46 -5.96
CA MET A 48 -14.30 4.06 -5.84
C MET A 48 -15.70 3.78 -6.37
N THR A 49 -15.91 2.54 -6.81
CA THR A 49 -17.28 1.97 -6.80
C THR A 49 -17.58 1.44 -5.40
N ALA A 50 -18.86 1.27 -5.05
CA ALA A 50 -19.18 0.69 -3.74
C ALA A 50 -18.61 -0.74 -3.63
N VAL A 51 -17.79 -0.98 -2.61
CA VAL A 51 -17.18 -2.29 -2.33
C VAL A 51 -17.61 -2.75 -0.96
N ALA A 52 -18.21 -3.94 -0.87
CA ALA A 52 -18.61 -4.52 0.43
C ALA A 52 -17.38 -4.83 1.31
N ALA A 53 -17.60 -5.00 2.61
CA ALA A 53 -16.63 -5.63 3.50
C ALA A 53 -16.37 -7.09 3.06
N SER A 54 -15.21 -7.63 3.43
CA SER A 54 -14.76 -8.99 3.10
C SER A 54 -14.71 -9.27 1.59
N SER A 55 -14.46 -8.22 0.79
CA SER A 55 -14.28 -8.33 -0.65
C SER A 55 -12.82 -8.59 -0.98
N LYS A 56 -12.59 -9.48 -1.94
CA LYS A 56 -11.28 -9.80 -2.54
C LYS A 56 -10.98 -8.98 -3.78
N THR A 57 -11.86 -8.06 -4.14
CA THR A 57 -11.67 -7.17 -5.29
C THR A 57 -12.05 -5.75 -4.92
N ILE A 58 -11.29 -4.79 -5.43
CA ILE A 58 -11.56 -3.37 -5.31
C ILE A 58 -11.71 -2.80 -6.72
N THR A 59 -12.85 -2.19 -7.02
CA THR A 59 -13.14 -1.63 -8.34
C THR A 59 -13.16 -0.11 -8.26
N VAL A 60 -12.36 0.55 -9.10
CA VAL A 60 -12.30 2.02 -9.17
C VAL A 60 -13.46 2.55 -10.02
N ALA A 61 -13.88 3.79 -9.78
CA ALA A 61 -14.91 4.43 -10.60
C ALA A 61 -14.34 4.98 -11.92
N GLY A 62 -13.11 5.52 -11.89
CA GLY A 62 -12.43 6.04 -13.07
C GLY A 62 -11.60 4.98 -13.80
N THR A 63 -10.32 5.26 -14.03
CA THR A 63 -9.45 4.46 -14.90
C THR A 63 -8.18 4.04 -14.19
N VAL A 64 -7.79 2.76 -14.31
CA VAL A 64 -6.46 2.31 -13.89
C VAL A 64 -5.52 2.33 -15.10
N ASP A 65 -4.50 3.18 -15.07
CA ASP A 65 -3.56 3.39 -16.18
C ASP A 65 -2.65 2.17 -16.41
N ALA A 66 -1.90 2.10 -17.52
CA ALA A 66 -1.00 0.98 -17.82
C ALA A 66 0.32 0.98 -17.03
N GLU A 67 0.62 2.05 -16.29
CA GLU A 67 1.86 2.26 -15.54
C GLU A 67 1.79 1.66 -14.14
N VAL A 68 0.58 1.58 -13.55
CA VAL A 68 0.36 0.87 -12.29
C VAL A 68 0.95 -0.55 -12.40
N PRO A 69 1.73 -1.05 -11.43
CA PRO A 69 2.28 -2.40 -11.50
C PRO A 69 1.19 -3.47 -11.66
N THR A 70 1.50 -4.62 -12.27
CA THR A 70 0.51 -5.71 -12.39
C THR A 70 0.14 -6.30 -11.03
N ALA A 71 1.08 -6.30 -10.07
CA ALA A 71 0.89 -6.71 -8.68
C ALA A 71 1.59 -5.69 -7.77
N GLY A 72 1.08 -5.48 -6.57
CA GLY A 72 1.64 -4.47 -5.65
C GLY A 72 0.65 -4.08 -4.55
N TYR A 73 0.76 -2.84 -4.06
CA TYR A 73 -0.14 -2.30 -3.05
C TYR A 73 -0.96 -1.15 -3.58
N VAL A 74 -2.21 -1.09 -3.16
CA VAL A 74 -3.11 0.06 -3.36
C VAL A 74 -3.57 0.57 -2.00
N ARG A 75 -3.88 1.86 -1.91
CA ARG A 75 -4.44 2.48 -0.72
C ARG A 75 -5.84 2.98 -1.00
N VAL A 76 -6.77 2.59 -0.14
CA VAL A 76 -8.13 3.12 -0.10
C VAL A 76 -8.21 4.17 1.01
N VAL A 77 -8.84 5.30 0.73
CA VAL A 77 -9.08 6.36 1.70
C VAL A 77 -10.55 6.33 2.08
N GLU A 78 -10.82 5.95 3.32
CA GLU A 78 -12.17 6.10 3.90
C GLU A 78 -12.35 7.56 4.30
N ASN A 79 -13.10 8.30 3.50
CA ASN A 79 -13.20 9.75 3.65
C ASN A 79 -14.03 10.17 4.85
N ALA A 80 -14.99 9.34 5.28
CA ALA A 80 -15.81 9.65 6.45
C ALA A 80 -15.03 9.52 7.77
N LEU A 81 -14.15 8.52 7.85
CA LEU A 81 -13.34 8.22 9.04
C LEU A 81 -11.95 8.86 9.00
N LEU A 82 -11.52 9.37 7.83
CA LEU A 82 -10.18 9.90 7.56
C LEU A 82 -9.09 8.83 7.77
N GLU A 83 -9.38 7.61 7.35
CA GLU A 83 -8.49 6.46 7.47
C GLU A 83 -7.93 6.04 6.11
N GLU A 84 -6.74 5.43 6.12
CA GLU A 84 -6.09 4.91 4.91
C GLU A 84 -5.79 3.43 5.05
N HIS A 85 -6.34 2.61 4.16
CA HIS A 85 -6.27 1.17 4.22
C HIS A 85 -5.44 0.62 3.08
N LYS A 86 -4.39 -0.14 3.43
CA LYS A 86 -3.42 -0.70 2.48
C LYS A 86 -3.79 -2.13 2.11
N TYR A 87 -3.92 -2.40 0.81
CA TYR A 87 -4.26 -3.72 0.28
C TYR A 87 -3.23 -4.22 -0.72
N HIS A 88 -2.83 -5.47 -0.59
CA HIS A 88 -1.94 -6.15 -1.51
C HIS A 88 -2.76 -6.78 -2.65
N TYR A 89 -2.56 -6.35 -3.89
CA TYR A 89 -3.19 -6.94 -5.06
C TYR A 89 -2.25 -7.84 -5.84
N ALA A 90 -2.78 -8.99 -6.27
CA ALA A 90 -2.08 -9.97 -7.09
C ALA A 90 -2.17 -9.64 -8.59
N SER A 91 -3.24 -8.97 -8.99
CA SER A 91 -3.46 -8.56 -10.37
C SER A 91 -4.31 -7.30 -10.45
N ARG A 92 -4.29 -6.65 -11.61
CA ARG A 92 -5.20 -5.55 -11.93
C ARG A 92 -5.71 -5.62 -13.37
N THR A 93 -6.88 -5.02 -13.60
CA THR A 93 -7.40 -4.73 -14.93
C THR A 93 -7.19 -3.25 -15.25
N THR A 94 -6.57 -2.95 -16.40
CA THR A 94 -6.39 -1.57 -16.89
C THR A 94 -7.68 -1.04 -17.52
N GLY A 95 -7.77 0.29 -17.63
CA GLY A 95 -8.90 0.95 -18.31
C GLY A 95 -10.01 1.39 -17.35
N ALA A 96 -11.13 1.81 -17.94
CA ALA A 96 -12.30 2.28 -17.20
C ALA A 96 -12.89 1.19 -16.33
N SER A 97 -13.25 1.53 -15.10
CA SER A 97 -13.69 0.59 -14.06
C SER A 97 -12.67 -0.52 -13.81
N GLY A 98 -11.39 -0.16 -13.81
CA GLY A 98 -10.32 -1.10 -13.50
C GLY A 98 -10.50 -1.74 -12.12
N VAL A 99 -10.05 -2.98 -12.00
CA VAL A 99 -10.26 -3.82 -10.82
C VAL A 99 -8.91 -4.25 -10.29
N PHE A 100 -8.69 -4.07 -8.99
CA PHE A 100 -7.59 -4.68 -8.25
C PHE A 100 -8.09 -5.97 -7.61
N SER A 101 -7.51 -7.10 -8.01
CA SER A 101 -7.79 -8.40 -7.38
C SER A 101 -6.77 -8.64 -6.28
N LEU A 102 -7.26 -8.69 -5.04
CA LEU A 102 -6.44 -8.84 -3.85
C LEU A 102 -5.77 -10.21 -3.80
N VAL A 103 -4.60 -10.31 -3.16
CA VAL A 103 -4.01 -11.61 -2.82
C VAL A 103 -4.99 -12.35 -1.91
N ASP A 104 -5.46 -13.51 -2.38
CA ASP A 104 -6.45 -14.32 -1.69
C ASP A 104 -5.80 -15.10 -0.55
N ILE A 105 -6.13 -14.74 0.69
CA ILE A 105 -5.76 -15.46 1.90
C ILE A 105 -7.02 -16.10 2.47
N THR A 106 -6.96 -17.39 2.81
CA THR A 106 -8.12 -18.08 3.39
C THR A 106 -8.41 -17.54 4.79
N SER A 107 -9.65 -17.12 5.05
CA SER A 107 -10.13 -16.79 6.40
C SER A 107 -9.85 -17.94 7.37
N ALA A 108 -9.47 -17.61 8.61
CA ALA A 108 -9.16 -18.60 9.63
C ALA A 108 -9.60 -18.13 11.02
N ALA A 109 -9.41 -19.00 12.02
CA ALA A 109 -9.70 -18.67 13.41
C ALA A 109 -8.41 -18.50 14.21
N ALA A 110 -8.38 -17.49 15.08
CA ALA A 110 -7.31 -17.22 16.00
C ALA A 110 -7.19 -18.36 17.04
N PHE A 111 -5.96 -18.75 17.35
CA PHE A 111 -5.67 -19.84 18.29
C PHE A 111 -5.26 -19.33 19.67
N THR A 112 -5.10 -20.23 20.65
CA THR A 112 -4.91 -19.91 22.08
C THR A 112 -3.66 -19.09 22.41
N SER A 113 -2.70 -18.98 21.48
CA SER A 113 -1.50 -18.13 21.62
C SER A 113 -1.62 -16.75 20.96
N THR A 114 -2.81 -16.41 20.45
CA THR A 114 -3.05 -15.12 19.80
C THR A 114 -3.09 -13.97 20.80
N THR A 115 -2.49 -12.86 20.42
CA THR A 115 -2.46 -11.59 21.15
C THR A 115 -2.51 -10.44 20.14
N SER A 116 -2.66 -9.20 20.61
CA SER A 116 -2.59 -7.99 19.78
C SER A 116 -1.26 -7.75 19.05
N VAL A 117 -0.24 -8.57 19.33
CA VAL A 117 1.09 -8.49 18.70
C VAL A 117 1.49 -9.76 17.94
N LEU A 118 0.75 -10.85 18.11
CA LEU A 118 1.05 -12.15 17.50
C LEU A 118 -0.26 -12.83 17.11
N LEU A 119 -0.48 -13.01 15.82
CA LEU A 119 -1.56 -13.82 15.29
C LEU A 119 -1.09 -15.28 15.19
N THR A 120 -1.88 -16.22 15.71
CA THR A 120 -1.64 -17.66 15.50
C THR A 120 -2.91 -18.32 14.98
N LYS A 121 -2.80 -19.23 14.02
CA LYS A 121 -3.91 -20.10 13.58
C LYS A 121 -3.61 -21.57 13.83
N ASN A 122 -4.65 -22.39 13.97
CA ASN A 122 -4.51 -23.82 14.26
C ASN A 122 -4.84 -24.76 13.09
N ALA A 123 -5.32 -24.21 11.98
CA ALA A 123 -5.74 -24.97 10.81
C ALA A 123 -5.69 -24.08 9.55
N GLY A 124 -5.82 -24.73 8.39
CA GLY A 124 -5.77 -24.09 7.09
C GLY A 124 -4.37 -24.14 6.44
N PRO A 125 -4.23 -23.56 5.25
CA PRO A 125 -2.93 -23.49 4.57
C PRO A 125 -1.94 -22.63 5.36
N SER A 126 -0.65 -22.72 5.04
CA SER A 126 0.38 -21.93 5.73
C SER A 126 0.35 -20.46 5.30
N PHE A 127 0.57 -19.51 6.22
CA PHE A 127 0.67 -18.08 5.88
C PHE A 127 1.75 -17.81 4.82
N ILE A 128 2.84 -18.58 4.82
CA ILE A 128 3.89 -18.49 3.79
C ILE A 128 3.33 -18.96 2.43
N THR A 129 2.61 -20.08 2.41
CA THR A 129 2.08 -20.64 1.15
C THR A 129 0.92 -19.83 0.57
N GLU A 130 0.19 -19.12 1.42
CA GLU A 130 -0.90 -18.21 1.00
C GLU A 130 -0.36 -16.85 0.56
N GLY A 131 0.90 -16.54 0.84
CA GLY A 131 1.51 -15.27 0.44
C GLY A 131 1.19 -14.10 1.38
N VAL A 132 0.96 -14.37 2.67
CA VAL A 132 0.87 -13.33 3.68
C VAL A 132 2.17 -12.51 3.66
N ALA A 133 2.04 -11.18 3.66
CA ALA A 133 3.15 -10.25 3.58
C ALA A 133 3.00 -9.10 4.60
N VAL A 134 4.13 -8.48 4.94
CA VAL A 134 4.15 -7.27 5.79
C VAL A 134 3.34 -6.16 5.13
N GLY A 135 2.53 -5.46 5.93
CA GLY A 135 1.64 -4.40 5.47
C GLY A 135 0.24 -4.86 5.04
N MET A 136 -0.03 -6.17 4.99
CA MET A 136 -1.39 -6.67 4.83
C MET A 136 -2.21 -6.38 6.08
N LEU A 137 -3.47 -5.98 5.88
CA LEU A 137 -4.43 -5.80 6.97
C LEU A 137 -5.00 -7.15 7.42
N VAL A 138 -5.24 -7.27 8.72
CA VAL A 138 -5.95 -8.39 9.36
C VAL A 138 -7.17 -7.81 10.04
N GLN A 139 -8.35 -8.28 9.66
CA GLN A 139 -9.60 -7.91 10.29
C GLN A 139 -10.07 -9.03 11.23
N ASP A 140 -10.21 -8.72 12.51
CA ASP A 140 -10.98 -9.55 13.44
C ASP A 140 -12.47 -9.29 13.15
N VAL A 141 -13.12 -10.26 12.51
CA VAL A 141 -14.55 -10.14 12.15
C VAL A 141 -15.47 -10.35 13.35
N THR A 142 -14.95 -10.91 14.46
CA THR A 142 -15.72 -11.07 15.70
C THR A 142 -15.80 -9.76 16.48
N ASN A 143 -14.65 -9.10 16.69
CA ASN A 143 -14.55 -7.91 17.56
C ASN A 143 -14.35 -6.59 16.81
N THR A 144 -14.33 -6.61 15.47
CA THR A 144 -14.13 -5.44 14.60
C THR A 144 -12.78 -4.75 14.74
N GLY A 145 -11.79 -5.40 15.35
CA GLY A 145 -10.42 -4.90 15.44
C GLY A 145 -9.68 -5.04 14.12
N THR A 146 -8.95 -4.02 13.71
CA THR A 146 -8.07 -4.07 12.53
C THR A 146 -6.62 -4.00 12.94
N TYR A 147 -5.82 -4.89 12.37
CA TYR A 147 -4.39 -4.99 12.61
C TYR A 147 -3.62 -4.97 11.29
N GLU A 148 -2.31 -4.75 11.37
CA GLU A 148 -1.37 -4.84 10.25
C GLU A 148 -0.33 -5.91 10.52
N VAL A 149 -0.01 -6.74 9.53
CA VAL A 149 1.12 -7.67 9.60
C VAL A 149 2.44 -6.89 9.61
N THR A 150 3.25 -7.07 10.64
CA THR A 150 4.52 -6.35 10.82
C THR A 150 5.76 -7.21 10.57
N GLY A 151 5.61 -8.54 10.51
CA GLY A 151 6.73 -9.44 10.23
C GLY A 151 6.54 -10.83 10.83
N GLY A 152 7.65 -11.53 11.09
CA GLY A 152 7.65 -12.82 11.79
C GLY A 152 6.80 -13.89 11.11
N ILE A 153 6.69 -13.87 9.78
CA ILE A 153 5.77 -14.71 9.02
C ILE A 153 6.30 -16.15 9.00
N ALA A 154 5.62 -17.02 9.74
CA ALA A 154 5.85 -18.46 9.83
C ALA A 154 4.66 -19.22 9.21
N ALA A 155 4.63 -20.55 9.32
CA ALA A 155 3.56 -21.34 8.72
C ALA A 155 2.17 -21.02 9.32
N ASP A 156 2.12 -20.78 10.61
CA ASP A 156 0.89 -20.65 11.40
C ASP A 156 0.88 -19.38 12.26
N GLN A 157 1.92 -18.55 12.18
CA GLN A 157 2.09 -17.36 13.00
C GLN A 157 2.58 -16.16 12.19
N CYS A 158 2.16 -14.96 12.57
CA CYS A 158 2.76 -13.70 12.13
C CYS A 158 2.67 -12.62 13.21
N ALA A 159 3.63 -11.71 13.22
CA ALA A 159 3.59 -10.54 14.10
C ALA A 159 2.60 -9.52 13.53
N ILE A 160 1.78 -8.93 14.40
CA ILE A 160 0.76 -7.95 14.03
C ILE A 160 0.86 -6.69 14.91
N ARG A 161 0.20 -5.62 14.50
CA ARG A 161 0.04 -4.39 15.29
C ARG A 161 -1.37 -3.85 15.11
N HIS A 162 -2.02 -3.47 16.21
CA HIS A 162 -3.32 -2.82 16.19
C HIS A 162 -3.28 -1.48 15.45
N LEU A 163 -4.29 -1.22 14.62
CA LEU A 163 -4.47 0.04 13.90
C LEU A 163 -5.79 0.73 14.28
N TYR A 164 -6.91 0.01 14.16
CA TYR A 164 -8.25 0.58 14.25
C TYR A 164 -9.19 -0.31 15.06
N GLY A 165 -10.29 0.26 15.54
CA GLY A 165 -11.32 -0.48 16.27
C GLY A 165 -10.85 -1.02 17.63
N ALA A 166 -11.45 -2.12 18.06
CA ALA A 166 -11.11 -2.75 19.34
C ALA A 166 -9.76 -3.45 19.30
N ASP A 167 -8.93 -3.24 20.32
CA ASP A 167 -7.68 -3.99 20.50
C ASP A 167 -7.93 -5.27 21.32
N LEU A 168 -8.61 -6.24 20.71
CA LEU A 168 -9.02 -7.47 21.37
C LEU A 168 -9.20 -8.62 20.37
N ILE A 169 -8.11 -9.14 19.82
CA ILE A 169 -8.12 -10.42 19.10
C ILE A 169 -7.83 -11.56 20.09
N ALA A 170 -8.75 -12.51 20.19
CA ALA A 170 -8.72 -13.61 21.15
C ALA A 170 -8.85 -14.97 20.48
N SER A 171 -8.57 -16.02 21.25
CA SER A 171 -8.70 -17.39 20.78
C SER A 171 -10.15 -17.69 20.38
N GLY A 172 -10.33 -18.24 19.18
CA GLY A 172 -11.63 -18.59 18.61
C GLY A 172 -12.22 -17.48 17.73
N ASP A 173 -11.67 -16.27 17.76
CA ASP A 173 -12.14 -15.20 16.88
C ASP A 173 -11.82 -15.53 15.43
N THR A 174 -12.76 -15.23 14.55
CA THR A 174 -12.53 -15.39 13.11
C THR A 174 -11.80 -14.15 12.61
N PHE A 175 -10.84 -14.35 11.71
CA PHE A 175 -10.13 -13.25 11.08
C PHE A 175 -10.01 -13.46 9.57
N GLU A 176 -9.96 -12.34 8.88
CA GLU A 176 -9.71 -12.23 7.44
C GLU A 176 -8.43 -11.45 7.22
N ILE A 177 -7.64 -11.83 6.21
CA ILE A 177 -6.39 -11.15 5.88
C ILE A 177 -6.49 -10.63 4.46
N ASN A 178 -6.14 -9.36 4.27
CA ASN A 178 -6.05 -8.71 2.96
C ASN A 178 -7.39 -8.71 2.18
N GLU A 179 -8.51 -8.72 2.90
CA GLU A 179 -9.84 -8.44 2.37
C GLU A 179 -10.29 -7.05 2.82
N THR A 180 -11.23 -6.43 2.10
CA THR A 180 -11.75 -5.11 2.50
C THR A 180 -12.31 -5.16 3.92
N ILE A 181 -11.83 -4.29 4.81
CA ILE A 181 -12.15 -4.40 6.24
C ILE A 181 -13.52 -3.83 6.58
N GLN A 182 -14.10 -3.08 5.63
CA GLN A 182 -15.38 -2.41 5.76
C GLN A 182 -16.00 -2.17 4.38
N LEU A 183 -17.23 -1.64 4.39
CA LEU A 183 -17.86 -1.08 3.21
C LEU A 183 -17.12 0.20 2.82
N TYR A 184 -16.71 0.29 1.56
CA TYR A 184 -16.29 1.55 0.93
C TYR A 184 -17.39 2.09 0.05
N ALA A 185 -17.70 3.37 0.22
CA ALA A 185 -18.68 4.12 -0.53
C ALA A 185 -18.09 4.72 -1.82
N THR A 186 -18.97 5.24 -2.68
CA THR A 186 -18.54 5.93 -3.90
C THR A 186 -17.92 7.31 -3.65
N SER A 187 -17.95 7.78 -2.40
CA SER A 187 -17.30 9.02 -1.97
C SER A 187 -15.87 8.78 -1.48
N ASP A 188 -15.42 7.54 -1.43
CA ASP A 188 -14.08 7.18 -0.99
C ASP A 188 -13.11 7.19 -2.16
N ASP A 189 -11.85 7.45 -1.84
CA ASP A 189 -10.78 7.61 -2.81
C ASP A 189 -9.85 6.41 -2.83
N ILE A 190 -9.09 6.28 -3.92
CA ILE A 190 -8.15 5.18 -4.10
C ILE A 190 -6.99 5.61 -4.98
N PHE A 191 -5.79 5.26 -4.53
CA PHE A 191 -4.54 5.64 -5.17
C PHE A 191 -3.48 4.55 -4.99
N ASP A 192 -2.48 4.54 -5.87
CA ASP A 192 -1.29 3.70 -5.73
C ASP A 192 -0.10 4.50 -5.18
N LEU A 193 0.93 3.77 -4.75
CA LEU A 193 2.18 4.35 -4.28
C LEU A 193 3.33 3.83 -5.12
N ILE A 194 4.23 4.74 -5.47
CA ILE A 194 5.50 4.42 -6.13
C ILE A 194 6.47 3.82 -5.12
N LEU A 195 6.50 4.36 -3.90
CA LEU A 195 7.23 3.80 -2.76
C LEU A 195 6.37 3.88 -1.50
N ASP A 196 6.39 2.79 -0.73
CA ASP A 196 5.77 2.69 0.59
C ASP A 196 6.56 1.68 1.42
N ILE A 197 7.67 2.14 1.98
CA ILE A 197 8.68 1.27 2.59
C ILE A 197 9.25 1.90 3.86
N GLU A 198 9.60 1.04 4.81
CA GLU A 198 10.50 1.40 5.90
C GLU A 198 11.94 1.20 5.44
N ALA A 199 12.70 2.29 5.38
CA ALA A 199 14.06 2.27 4.87
C ALA A 199 14.96 1.41 5.74
N THR A 200 15.83 0.64 5.10
CA THR A 200 16.84 -0.20 5.75
C THR A 200 18.26 0.28 5.47
N GLY A 201 18.43 1.12 4.44
CA GLY A 201 19.71 1.66 4.01
C GLY A 201 19.70 3.17 3.84
N THR A 202 20.65 3.64 3.03
CA THR A 202 20.86 5.07 2.71
C THR A 202 20.15 5.53 1.44
N SER A 203 19.49 4.61 0.74
CA SER A 203 18.64 4.90 -0.40
C SER A 203 17.57 3.84 -0.54
N GLU A 204 16.38 4.25 -0.94
CA GLU A 204 15.28 3.37 -1.33
C GLU A 204 14.86 3.71 -2.77
N SER A 205 14.50 2.70 -3.56
CA SER A 205 14.13 2.90 -4.95
C SER A 205 13.06 1.91 -5.42
N ASN A 206 12.29 2.34 -6.41
CA ASN A 206 11.39 1.47 -7.15
C ASN A 206 11.55 1.74 -8.65
N SER A 207 11.30 0.73 -9.46
CA SER A 207 11.30 0.83 -10.92
C SER A 207 9.91 0.52 -11.46
N PHE A 208 9.44 1.34 -12.40
CA PHE A 208 8.11 1.19 -12.99
C PHE A 208 8.14 1.55 -14.47
N VAL A 209 7.12 1.10 -15.20
CA VAL A 209 6.95 1.43 -16.61
C VAL A 209 6.28 2.80 -16.70
N GLN A 210 6.99 3.76 -17.28
CA GLN A 210 6.46 5.08 -17.53
C GLN A 210 5.92 5.17 -18.96
N SER A 211 4.73 5.75 -19.11
CA SER A 211 4.10 6.10 -20.38
C SER A 211 3.91 7.61 -20.54
N THR A 212 3.80 8.34 -19.44
CA THR A 212 3.63 9.80 -19.39
C THR A 212 4.49 10.42 -18.29
N LEU A 213 4.78 11.72 -18.43
CA LEU A 213 5.43 12.49 -17.37
C LEU A 213 4.39 12.83 -16.30
N PHE A 214 4.79 12.77 -15.03
CA PHE A 214 3.95 13.13 -13.90
C PHE A 214 4.82 13.64 -12.75
N ASP A 215 4.20 14.38 -11.85
CA ASP A 215 4.85 14.89 -10.64
C ASP A 215 4.51 14.01 -9.44
N THR A 216 5.41 14.00 -8.45
CA THR A 216 5.28 13.20 -7.24
C THR A 216 5.49 14.03 -6.00
N VAL A 217 4.84 13.62 -4.90
CA VAL A 217 5.16 14.07 -3.55
C VAL A 217 5.98 12.98 -2.86
N VAL A 218 7.15 13.37 -2.36
CA VAL A 218 8.01 12.55 -1.52
C VAL A 218 7.83 12.97 -0.08
N ASN A 219 7.38 12.05 0.76
CA ASN A 219 7.28 12.22 2.21
C ASN A 219 8.25 11.26 2.90
N VAL A 220 9.12 11.80 3.75
CA VAL A 220 10.01 11.01 4.60
C VAL A 220 9.78 11.41 6.04
N ARG A 221 9.40 10.43 6.86
CA ARG A 221 9.13 10.63 8.29
C ARG A 221 9.96 9.66 9.11
N GLN A 222 10.51 10.14 10.21
CA GLN A 222 11.17 9.31 11.21
C GLN A 222 10.55 9.65 12.56
N GLY A 223 10.24 8.66 13.39
CA GLY A 223 9.68 8.85 14.75
C GLY A 223 10.68 9.44 15.75
N LYS A 224 11.47 10.43 15.34
CA LYS A 224 12.56 11.09 16.10
C LYS A 224 12.41 12.61 16.00
N VAL A 225 13.31 13.37 16.64
CA VAL A 225 13.40 14.85 16.62
C VAL A 225 13.97 15.35 15.28
N ILE A 226 13.43 14.87 14.17
CA ILE A 226 13.75 15.38 12.82
C ILE A 226 12.43 15.84 12.21
N LEU A 227 12.42 17.04 11.63
CA LEU A 227 11.26 17.55 10.94
C LEU A 227 10.88 16.60 9.80
N PRO A 228 9.58 16.28 9.63
CA PRO A 228 9.10 15.59 8.43
C PRO A 228 9.59 16.31 7.17
N PHE A 229 10.10 15.53 6.22
CA PHE A 229 10.55 16.04 4.93
C PHE A 229 9.47 15.81 3.88
N THR A 230 9.12 16.87 3.14
CA THR A 230 8.14 16.84 2.05
C THR A 230 8.69 17.65 0.88
N GLN A 231 8.73 17.04 -0.31
CA GLN A 231 9.17 17.72 -1.53
C GLN A 231 8.40 17.19 -2.74
N ASN A 232 8.00 18.08 -3.65
CA ASN A 232 7.53 17.71 -4.98
C ASN A 232 8.70 17.56 -5.95
N THR A 233 8.63 16.56 -6.82
CA THR A 233 9.61 16.40 -7.91
C THR A 233 8.93 15.80 -9.14
N ALA A 234 9.46 16.10 -10.31
CA ALA A 234 8.97 15.52 -11.55
C ALA A 234 9.60 14.14 -11.81
N VAL A 235 8.80 13.20 -12.31
CA VAL A 235 9.30 11.98 -12.95
C VAL A 235 9.44 12.25 -14.45
N THR A 236 10.68 12.31 -14.90
CA THR A 236 11.03 12.53 -16.31
C THR A 236 11.22 11.20 -17.05
N ALA A 237 11.50 11.25 -18.36
CA ALA A 237 11.87 10.07 -19.14
C ALA A 237 13.12 9.34 -18.62
N SER A 238 13.93 10.02 -17.80
CA SER A 238 15.12 9.47 -17.12
C SER A 238 14.82 8.96 -15.70
N GLY A 239 13.55 8.99 -15.28
CA GLY A 239 13.13 8.76 -13.91
C GLY A 239 13.09 10.02 -13.06
N GLY A 240 13.07 9.82 -11.75
CA GLY A 240 13.03 10.89 -10.74
C GLY A 240 13.92 10.57 -9.55
N SER A 241 14.38 11.59 -8.85
CA SER A 241 15.09 11.39 -7.59
C SER A 241 14.90 12.56 -6.64
N VAL A 242 15.01 12.25 -5.35
CA VAL A 242 15.01 13.23 -4.26
C VAL A 242 16.11 12.86 -3.26
N THR A 243 16.78 13.87 -2.74
CA THR A 243 17.72 13.73 -1.63
C THR A 243 17.08 14.31 -0.39
N VAL A 244 16.84 13.47 0.62
CA VAL A 244 16.25 13.90 1.88
C VAL A 244 17.17 14.90 2.57
N VAL A 245 16.62 16.06 2.94
CA VAL A 245 17.30 17.04 3.79
C VAL A 245 16.84 16.83 5.23
N ARG A 246 17.79 16.60 6.14
CA ARG A 246 17.51 16.41 7.57
C ARG A 246 17.75 17.70 8.32
N GLN A 247 16.67 18.29 8.81
CA GLN A 247 16.75 19.43 9.71
C GLN A 247 16.23 18.99 11.08
N GLU A 248 17.06 19.21 12.11
CA GLU A 248 16.64 18.98 13.50
C GLU A 248 15.49 19.94 13.85
N ASP A 249 14.49 19.43 14.56
CA ASP A 249 13.46 20.28 15.15
C ASP A 249 13.98 20.87 16.47
N THR A 250 14.60 22.04 16.39
CA THR A 250 15.16 22.74 17.57
C THR A 250 14.11 23.45 18.42
N ILE A 251 12.83 23.39 18.04
CA ILE A 251 11.72 24.02 18.77
C ILE A 251 11.02 22.99 19.68
N ALA A 252 10.98 21.71 19.29
CA ALA A 252 10.33 20.63 20.04
C ALA A 252 11.27 19.86 20.99
N VAL A 253 12.23 20.54 21.63
CA VAL A 253 13.20 19.93 22.56
C VAL A 253 12.57 19.57 23.90
#